data_AF-A0A1Q3HHR7-F1
#
_entry.id   AF-A0A1Q3HHR7-F1
#
_cell.length_a   1.000
_cell.length_b   1.000
_cell.length_c   1.000
_cell.angle_alpha   90.00
_cell.angle_beta   90.00
_cell.angle_gamma   90.00
#
_symmetry.space_group_name_H-M   'P 1'
#
loop_
_entity.id
_entity.type
_entity.pdbx_description
1 polymer ?
#
loop_
_entity_poly.entity_id
_entity_poly.type
_entity_poly.pdbx_seq_one_letter_code
_entity_poly.pdbx_strand_id
1 'polypeptide(L)'
;MNPDLIKMTLTRLREVERYASTSDQADALTASRTTLHFIQGRGETGEFKAFVESFDTAPVTPLQSFTTKDEADIWLRNHPAPPHGALIKAANDFYTVVDARALHHRKLLRLPSPEEVTQTDEAGEEAEQEVEEAPEPSKPSPGAKFSLFKLYDRTCYDLHQMEKRMSSPEELEAIRTAKISFNFVMRVGEEYGFEEYLESLRFARTAPRLASFATHEEADSWLATQPEPPPPAVVSIGNELYSVGYNRHRKMRVLIRIPPQRELDSSAP
;
A
#
# COMPACT_ATOMS: atom_id res chain seq x y z
N MET A 1 8.94 -0.95 25.84
CA MET A 1 8.43 0.03 24.86
C MET A 1 8.52 -0.67 23.51
N ASN A 2 7.38 -1.03 22.92
CA ASN A 2 7.36 -1.80 21.68
C ASN A 2 7.81 -0.87 20.54
N PRO A 3 8.89 -1.16 19.81
CA PRO A 3 9.38 -0.31 18.73
C PRO A 3 8.29 0.02 17.69
N ASP A 4 8.41 1.21 17.10
CA ASP A 4 7.56 1.68 16.02
C ASP A 4 7.62 0.70 14.84
N LEU A 5 6.52 -0.02 14.59
CA LEU A 5 6.41 -1.09 13.59
C LEU A 5 6.90 -0.61 12.22
N ILE A 6 6.43 0.57 11.78
CA ILE A 6 6.82 1.13 10.49
C ILE A 6 8.33 1.36 10.44
N LYS A 7 8.90 1.93 11.49
CA LYS A 7 10.35 2.18 11.56
C LYS A 7 11.16 0.90 11.47
N MET A 8 10.75 -0.16 12.19
CA MET A 8 11.42 -1.46 12.11
C MET A 8 11.32 -2.06 10.72
N THR A 9 10.12 -2.06 10.13
CA THR A 9 9.90 -2.58 8.78
C THR A 9 10.74 -1.82 7.76
N LEU A 10 10.78 -0.49 7.82
CA LEU A 10 11.63 0.34 6.96
C LEU A 10 13.12 -0.02 7.08
N THR A 11 13.61 -0.29 8.29
CA THR A 11 14.99 -0.74 8.50
C THR A 11 15.22 -2.11 7.87
N ARG A 12 14.34 -3.08 8.12
CA ARG A 12 14.48 -4.44 7.57
C ARG A 12 14.34 -4.48 6.05
N LEU A 13 13.44 -3.70 5.44
CA LEU A 13 13.30 -3.64 3.98
C LEU A 13 14.58 -3.18 3.28
N ARG A 14 15.42 -2.36 3.94
CA ARG A 14 16.74 -1.99 3.40
C ARG A 14 17.74 -3.14 3.47
N GLU A 15 17.67 -3.98 4.49
CA GLU A 15 18.53 -5.16 4.60
C GLU A 15 18.13 -6.22 3.57
N VAL A 16 16.83 -6.40 3.37
CA VAL A 16 16.24 -7.35 2.43
C VAL A 16 16.57 -7.04 0.97
N GLU A 17 16.96 -5.82 0.67
CA GLU A 17 17.42 -5.42 -0.65
C GLU A 17 18.53 -6.28 -1.24
N ARG A 18 19.40 -6.85 -0.40
CA ARG A 18 20.46 -7.77 -0.85
C ARG A 18 19.92 -9.00 -1.62
N TYR A 19 18.63 -9.31 -1.48
CA TYR A 19 17.95 -10.40 -2.17
C TYR A 19 17.32 -9.99 -3.51
N ALA A 20 17.24 -8.68 -3.81
CA ALA A 20 16.71 -8.18 -5.07
C ALA A 20 17.69 -8.49 -6.22
N SER A 21 17.23 -9.27 -7.20
CA SER A 21 18.01 -9.64 -8.39
C SER A 21 17.58 -8.90 -9.65
N THR A 22 16.45 -8.19 -9.61
CA THR A 22 15.91 -7.43 -10.75
C THR A 22 15.60 -6.00 -10.35
N SER A 23 15.54 -5.09 -11.33
CA SER A 23 15.06 -3.72 -11.10
C SER A 23 13.62 -3.71 -10.58
N ASP A 24 12.78 -4.65 -11.03
CA ASP A 24 11.39 -4.76 -10.62
C ASP A 24 11.25 -5.10 -9.12
N GLN A 25 12.13 -5.95 -8.59
CA GLN A 25 12.20 -6.24 -7.15
C GLN A 25 12.68 -5.03 -6.33
N ALA A 26 13.65 -4.27 -6.84
CA ALA A 26 14.08 -3.02 -6.21
C ALA A 26 12.97 -1.95 -6.22
N ASP A 27 12.22 -1.86 -7.33
CA ASP A 27 11.05 -0.99 -7.46
C ASP A 27 9.94 -1.40 -6.47
N ALA A 28 9.71 -2.70 -6.28
CA ALA A 28 8.76 -3.24 -5.32
C ALA A 28 9.11 -2.87 -3.85
N LEU A 29 10.39 -2.95 -3.48
CA LEU A 29 10.87 -2.48 -2.17
C LEU A 29 10.71 -0.96 -2.01
N THR A 30 10.97 -0.20 -3.07
CA THR A 30 10.80 1.26 -3.10
C THR A 30 9.34 1.66 -2.92
N ALA A 31 8.43 1.01 -3.66
CA ALA A 31 6.99 1.19 -3.53
C ALA A 31 6.50 0.84 -2.12
N SER A 32 7.02 -0.23 -1.52
CA SER A 32 6.69 -0.64 -0.15
C SER A 32 7.11 0.39 0.89
N ARG A 33 8.35 0.89 0.83
CA ARG A 33 8.83 1.96 1.72
C ARG A 33 8.03 3.25 1.53
N THR A 34 7.67 3.57 0.29
CA THR A 34 6.85 4.74 -0.03
C THR A 34 5.46 4.66 0.61
N THR A 35 4.83 3.48 0.55
CA THR A 35 3.53 3.21 1.19
C THR A 35 3.61 3.34 2.70
N LEU A 36 4.68 2.83 3.32
CA LEU A 36 4.91 2.98 4.76
C LEU A 36 5.12 4.45 5.19
N HIS A 37 5.87 5.23 4.40
CA HIS A 37 6.03 6.66 4.65
C HIS A 37 4.72 7.44 4.48
N PHE A 38 3.88 7.05 3.53
CA PHE A 38 2.54 7.63 3.36
C PHE A 38 1.67 7.40 4.61
N ILE A 39 1.61 6.16 5.11
CA ILE A 39 0.85 5.81 6.33
C ILE A 39 1.38 6.60 7.53
N GLN A 40 2.70 6.65 7.70
CA GLN A 40 3.33 7.40 8.79
C GLN A 40 3.04 8.89 8.70
N GLY A 41 3.15 9.49 7.51
CA GLY A 41 2.92 10.92 7.28
C GLY A 41 1.47 11.35 7.48
N ARG A 42 0.53 10.40 7.50
CA ARG A 42 -0.88 10.62 7.81
C ARG A 42 -1.22 10.42 9.29
N GLY A 43 -0.24 10.04 10.11
CA GLY A 43 -0.46 9.72 11.52
C GLY A 43 -1.26 8.43 11.74
N GLU A 44 -1.31 7.54 10.74
CA GLU A 44 -2.11 6.32 10.76
C GLU A 44 -1.33 5.11 11.31
N THR A 45 -0.12 5.32 11.86
CA THR A 45 0.76 4.25 12.38
C THR A 45 0.07 3.36 13.43
N GLY A 46 -0.76 3.93 14.31
CA GLY A 46 -1.47 3.16 15.34
C GLY A 46 -2.55 2.25 14.76
N GLU A 47 -3.33 2.77 13.81
CA GLU A 47 -4.37 2.00 13.10
C GLU A 47 -3.77 0.93 12.21
N PHE A 48 -2.68 1.27 11.52
CA PHE A 48 -1.94 0.32 10.70
C PHE A 48 -1.37 -0.82 11.56
N LYS A 49 -0.79 -0.51 12.72
CA LYS A 49 -0.31 -1.53 13.66
C LYS A 49 -1.43 -2.47 14.10
N ALA A 50 -2.57 -1.91 14.53
CA ALA A 50 -3.72 -2.72 14.92
C ALA A 50 -4.23 -3.58 13.75
N PHE A 51 -4.21 -3.03 12.53
CA PHE A 51 -4.57 -3.76 11.32
C PHE A 51 -3.64 -4.95 11.07
N VAL A 52 -2.31 -4.77 11.15
CA VAL A 52 -1.32 -5.84 10.98
C VAL A 52 -1.49 -6.94 12.05
N GLU A 53 -1.69 -6.56 13.32
CA GLU A 53 -1.89 -7.51 14.43
C GLU A 53 -3.20 -8.32 14.27
N SER A 54 -4.24 -7.69 13.71
CA SER A 54 -5.54 -8.33 13.48
C SER A 54 -5.66 -9.08 12.15
N PHE A 55 -4.66 -8.95 11.26
CA PHE A 55 -4.77 -9.35 9.85
C PHE A 55 -5.09 -10.84 9.69
N ASP A 56 -4.47 -11.70 10.51
CA ASP A 56 -4.66 -13.16 10.48
C ASP A 56 -5.42 -13.73 11.69
N THR A 57 -5.75 -12.90 12.68
CA THR A 57 -6.18 -13.38 14.01
C THR A 57 -7.66 -13.15 14.30
N ALA A 58 -8.31 -12.19 13.63
CA ALA A 58 -9.73 -11.99 13.79
C ALA A 58 -10.51 -13.05 12.99
N PRO A 59 -11.55 -13.70 13.54
CA PRO A 59 -12.52 -14.41 12.71
C PRO A 59 -13.14 -13.38 11.77
N VAL A 60 -12.60 -13.31 10.55
CA VAL A 60 -13.08 -12.45 9.49
C VAL A 60 -14.49 -12.94 9.19
N THR A 61 -15.49 -12.27 9.74
CA THR A 61 -16.87 -12.54 9.38
C THR A 61 -17.06 -11.88 8.02
N PRO A 62 -17.09 -12.64 6.92
CA PRO A 62 -17.34 -12.02 5.63
C PRO A 62 -18.74 -11.42 5.70
N LEU A 63 -18.87 -10.18 5.25
CA LEU A 63 -20.17 -9.53 5.08
C LEU A 63 -21.08 -10.39 4.20
N GLN A 64 -20.49 -11.02 3.18
CA GLN A 64 -21.17 -11.92 2.28
C GLN A 64 -20.23 -13.01 1.79
N SER A 65 -20.78 -14.20 1.58
CA SER A 65 -20.07 -15.35 1.02
C SER A 65 -20.67 -15.72 -0.33
N PHE A 66 -19.82 -15.97 -1.31
CA PHE A 66 -20.16 -16.38 -2.67
C PHE A 66 -19.53 -17.74 -2.97
N THR A 67 -20.18 -18.52 -3.83
CA THR A 67 -19.68 -19.84 -4.21
C THR A 67 -18.48 -19.70 -5.15
N THR A 68 -18.49 -18.67 -6.01
CA THR A 68 -17.43 -18.38 -6.98
C THR A 68 -17.03 -16.91 -6.95
N LYS A 69 -15.84 -16.61 -7.47
CA LYS A 69 -15.37 -15.24 -7.67
C LYS A 69 -16.25 -14.47 -8.66
N ASP A 70 -16.72 -15.12 -9.71
CA ASP A 70 -17.59 -14.50 -10.72
C ASP A 70 -18.91 -14.01 -10.12
N GLU A 71 -19.51 -14.80 -9.21
CA GLU A 71 -20.71 -14.39 -8.47
C GLU A 71 -20.45 -13.13 -7.63
N ALA A 72 -19.30 -13.09 -6.95
CA ALA A 72 -18.89 -11.93 -6.14
C ALA A 72 -18.64 -10.69 -7.01
N ASP A 73 -18.03 -10.84 -8.19
CA ASP A 73 -17.81 -9.76 -9.15
C ASP A 73 -19.14 -9.25 -9.73
N ILE A 74 -20.08 -10.14 -10.06
CA ILE A 74 -21.43 -9.76 -10.51
C ILE A 74 -22.15 -8.98 -9.42
N TRP A 75 -22.10 -9.46 -8.17
CA TRP A 75 -22.66 -8.75 -7.03
C TRP A 75 -22.04 -7.35 -6.90
N LEU A 76 -20.72 -7.23 -6.93
CA LEU A 76 -20.03 -5.95 -6.77
C LEU A 76 -20.41 -4.94 -7.85
N ARG A 77 -20.52 -5.40 -9.12
CA ARG A 77 -20.93 -4.56 -10.26
C ARG A 77 -22.35 -4.04 -10.09
N ASN A 78 -23.26 -4.90 -9.64
CA ASN A 78 -24.69 -4.57 -9.53
C ASN A 78 -25.07 -3.89 -8.21
N HIS A 79 -24.20 -3.93 -7.18
CA HIS A 79 -24.50 -3.35 -5.89
C HIS A 79 -24.58 -1.81 -5.99
N PRO A 80 -25.67 -1.16 -5.54
CA PRO A 80 -25.86 0.27 -5.77
C PRO A 80 -24.80 1.13 -5.04
N ALA A 81 -24.44 0.74 -3.82
CA ALA A 81 -23.40 1.38 -3.02
C ALA A 81 -22.57 0.31 -2.29
N PRO A 82 -21.59 -0.32 -2.95
CA PRO A 82 -20.83 -1.40 -2.35
C PRO A 82 -20.16 -0.93 -1.04
N PRO A 83 -20.13 -1.79 -0.02
CA PRO A 83 -19.54 -1.44 1.25
C PRO A 83 -18.01 -1.46 1.12
N HIS A 84 -17.43 -0.32 0.75
CA HIS A 84 -15.97 -0.14 0.65
C HIS A 84 -15.28 -0.60 1.92
N GLY A 85 -14.19 -1.35 1.76
CA GLY A 85 -13.45 -1.97 2.84
C GLY A 85 -14.14 -3.19 3.44
N ALA A 86 -15.35 -3.60 3.04
CA ALA A 86 -15.94 -4.83 3.58
C ALA A 86 -15.15 -6.07 3.15
N LEU A 87 -15.12 -7.08 4.01
CA LEU A 87 -14.59 -8.39 3.65
C LEU A 87 -15.72 -9.25 3.11
N ILE A 88 -15.49 -9.90 1.99
CA ILE A 88 -16.37 -10.95 1.47
C ILE A 88 -15.56 -12.23 1.28
N LYS A 89 -16.22 -13.37 1.31
CA LYS A 89 -15.62 -14.65 0.95
C LYS A 89 -16.13 -15.03 -0.44
N ALA A 90 -15.25 -15.47 -1.33
CA ALA A 90 -15.67 -16.05 -2.60
C ALA A 90 -14.86 -17.31 -2.85
N ALA A 91 -15.56 -18.45 -3.03
CA ALA A 91 -14.95 -19.77 -2.98
C ALA A 91 -14.14 -19.97 -1.68
N ASN A 92 -12.83 -20.18 -1.78
CA ASN A 92 -11.93 -20.38 -0.63
C ASN A 92 -11.18 -19.12 -0.20
N ASP A 93 -11.28 -18.01 -0.94
CA ASP A 93 -10.50 -16.81 -0.69
C ASP A 93 -11.33 -15.71 -0.01
N PHE A 94 -10.63 -14.87 0.77
CA PHE A 94 -11.19 -13.63 1.27
C PHE A 94 -10.82 -12.47 0.35
N TYR A 95 -11.78 -11.58 0.14
CA TYR A 95 -11.60 -10.39 -0.66
C TYR A 95 -11.99 -9.14 0.12
N THR A 96 -11.20 -8.08 -0.01
CA THR A 96 -11.62 -6.74 0.38
C THR A 96 -12.38 -6.10 -0.77
N VAL A 97 -13.59 -5.61 -0.49
CA VAL A 97 -14.40 -4.84 -1.42
C VAL A 97 -13.79 -3.45 -1.54
N VAL A 98 -13.33 -3.10 -2.73
CA VAL A 98 -12.87 -1.75 -3.01
C VAL A 98 -13.86 -1.07 -3.93
N ASP A 99 -14.52 -0.03 -3.41
CA ASP A 99 -15.36 0.90 -4.18
C ASP A 99 -14.75 2.31 -4.13
N ALA A 100 -13.93 2.62 -5.11
CA ALA A 100 -13.38 3.96 -5.30
C ALA A 100 -14.38 4.79 -6.12
N ARG A 101 -15.41 5.32 -5.45
CA ARG A 101 -16.53 6.05 -6.09
C ARG A 101 -16.10 7.16 -7.03
N ALA A 102 -15.07 7.93 -6.65
CA ALA A 102 -14.55 9.03 -7.46
C ALA A 102 -13.89 8.57 -8.78
N LEU A 103 -13.43 7.31 -8.83
CA LEU A 103 -12.80 6.70 -10.00
C LEU A 103 -13.76 5.78 -10.76
N HIS A 104 -15.02 5.67 -10.31
CA HIS A 104 -15.98 4.65 -10.76
C HIS A 104 -15.37 3.25 -10.80
N HIS A 105 -14.44 2.96 -9.90
CA HIS A 105 -13.69 1.72 -9.89
C HIS A 105 -14.17 0.84 -8.74
N ARG A 106 -14.58 -0.38 -9.09
CA ARG A 106 -15.01 -1.40 -8.15
C ARG A 106 -14.21 -2.66 -8.42
N LYS A 107 -13.45 -3.12 -7.42
CA LYS A 107 -12.63 -4.32 -7.54
C LYS A 107 -12.69 -5.13 -6.24
N LEU A 108 -12.63 -6.45 -6.39
CA LEU A 108 -12.36 -7.37 -5.29
C LEU A 108 -10.86 -7.60 -5.20
N LEU A 109 -10.28 -7.26 -4.06
CA LEU A 109 -8.87 -7.51 -3.78
C LEU A 109 -8.73 -8.74 -2.94
N ARG A 110 -8.12 -9.78 -3.52
CA ARG A 110 -7.80 -11.00 -2.78
C ARG A 110 -6.86 -10.62 -1.65
N LEU A 111 -7.28 -10.91 -0.42
CA LEU A 111 -6.35 -10.94 0.68
C LEU A 111 -5.46 -12.18 0.49
N PRO A 112 -4.14 -12.05 0.61
CA PRO A 112 -3.28 -13.22 0.65
C PRO A 112 -3.75 -14.11 1.80
N SER A 113 -3.90 -15.42 1.52
CA SER A 113 -4.32 -16.36 2.54
C SER A 113 -3.21 -16.52 3.60
N PRO A 114 -3.55 -16.82 4.87
CA PRO A 114 -2.55 -17.13 5.88
C PRO A 114 -1.57 -18.21 5.44
N GLU A 115 -2.02 -19.24 4.70
CA GLU A 115 -1.16 -20.33 4.20
C GLU A 115 -0.15 -19.86 3.13
N GLU A 116 -0.52 -18.93 2.25
CA GLU A 116 0.41 -18.27 1.30
C GLU A 116 1.42 -17.36 2.01
N VAL A 117 1.12 -16.98 3.25
CA VAL A 117 1.96 -16.11 4.09
C VAL A 117 2.77 -16.92 5.11
N THR A 118 2.36 -18.14 5.45
CA THR A 118 2.97 -18.99 6.49
C THR A 118 3.51 -20.34 5.99
N GLN A 119 3.60 -20.61 4.69
CA GLN A 119 4.35 -21.80 4.20
C GLN A 119 5.85 -21.62 4.45
N THR A 120 6.22 -21.86 5.71
CA THR A 120 7.48 -22.44 6.15
C THR A 120 7.33 -23.96 5.94
N ASP A 121 8.23 -24.53 5.12
CA ASP A 121 8.37 -25.94 4.74
C ASP A 121 7.78 -26.99 5.70
N GLU A 122 6.74 -27.73 5.27
CA GLU A 122 6.56 -29.17 5.56
C GLU A 122 5.63 -29.81 4.52
N ALA A 123 6.15 -30.13 3.34
CA ALA A 123 5.74 -31.29 2.55
C ALA A 123 6.81 -31.54 1.48
N GLY A 124 7.71 -32.46 1.78
CA GLY A 124 8.46 -33.12 0.74
C GLY A 124 7.50 -33.81 -0.24
N GLU A 125 7.88 -33.79 -1.51
CA GLU A 125 7.51 -34.73 -2.57
C GLU A 125 6.10 -35.35 -2.47
N GLU A 126 5.19 -34.80 -3.27
CA GLU A 126 4.14 -35.49 -4.05
C GLU A 126 2.83 -34.67 -4.07
N ALA A 127 2.79 -33.68 -4.95
CA ALA A 127 1.60 -33.32 -5.72
C ALA A 127 2.04 -32.42 -6.89
N GLU A 128 2.62 -33.04 -7.92
CA GLU A 128 2.53 -32.46 -9.27
C GLU A 128 1.06 -32.50 -9.69
N GLN A 129 0.31 -31.47 -9.34
CA GLN A 129 -0.93 -31.13 -10.03
C GLN A 129 -0.79 -29.69 -10.51
N GLU A 130 -0.97 -29.55 -11.82
CA GLU A 130 -0.87 -28.31 -12.61
C GLU A 130 -1.48 -27.12 -11.87
N VAL A 131 -0.63 -26.35 -11.19
CA VAL A 131 -0.95 -24.99 -10.80
C VAL A 131 -0.80 -24.17 -12.07
N GLU A 132 -1.92 -23.77 -12.65
CA GLU A 132 -1.99 -22.78 -13.71
C GLU A 132 -1.19 -21.55 -13.24
N GLU A 133 0.01 -21.40 -13.80
CA GLU A 133 0.96 -20.34 -13.46
C GLU A 133 0.23 -19.01 -13.64
N ALA A 134 -0.04 -18.30 -12.53
CA ALA A 134 -0.74 -17.02 -12.59
C ALA A 134 0.04 -16.12 -13.57
N PRO A 135 -0.59 -15.64 -14.66
CA PRO A 135 0.14 -14.96 -15.71
C PRO A 135 0.82 -13.72 -15.15
N GLU A 136 2.10 -13.52 -15.48
CA GLU A 136 2.85 -12.33 -15.06
C GLU A 136 2.02 -11.06 -15.30
N PRO A 137 1.93 -10.14 -14.32
CA PRO A 137 1.17 -8.92 -14.49
C PRO A 137 1.73 -8.13 -15.69
N SER A 138 0.85 -7.83 -16.66
CA SER A 138 1.21 -7.16 -17.91
C SER A 138 1.96 -5.84 -17.66
N LYS A 139 3.09 -5.64 -18.34
CA LYS A 139 3.88 -4.41 -18.27
C LYS A 139 3.03 -3.17 -18.60
N PRO A 140 3.20 -2.05 -17.87
CA PRO A 140 2.42 -0.85 -18.13
C PRO A 140 2.71 -0.29 -19.53
N SER A 141 1.65 -0.05 -20.30
CA SER A 141 1.73 0.62 -21.60
C SER A 141 2.01 2.13 -21.41
N PRO A 142 2.88 2.75 -22.22
CA PRO A 142 3.11 4.19 -22.16
C PRO A 142 1.78 4.97 -22.31
N GLY A 143 1.48 5.85 -21.35
CA GLY A 143 0.26 6.67 -21.34
C GLY A 143 -0.96 6.08 -20.61
N ALA A 144 -0.85 4.88 -20.03
CA ALA A 144 -1.89 4.39 -19.13
C ALA A 144 -1.90 5.21 -17.83
N LYS A 145 -3.10 5.60 -17.36
CA LYS A 145 -3.26 6.19 -16.02
C LYS A 145 -2.67 5.24 -14.97
N PHE A 146 -1.92 5.81 -14.02
CA PHE A 146 -1.41 5.07 -12.88
C PHE A 146 -2.59 4.41 -12.13
N SER A 147 -2.35 3.22 -11.58
CA SER A 147 -3.36 2.48 -10.84
C SER A 147 -2.70 1.81 -9.65
N LEU A 148 -3.11 2.20 -8.44
CA LEU A 148 -2.61 1.57 -7.22
C LEU A 148 -2.80 0.04 -7.24
N PHE A 149 -3.91 -0.47 -7.79
CA PHE A 149 -4.13 -1.90 -7.93
C PHE A 149 -3.07 -2.61 -8.79
N LYS A 150 -2.65 -2.00 -9.91
CA LYS A 150 -1.59 -2.58 -10.75
C LYS A 150 -0.23 -2.54 -10.05
N LEU A 151 0.03 -1.46 -9.30
CA LEU A 151 1.23 -1.36 -8.48
C LEU A 151 1.22 -2.45 -7.41
N TYR A 152 0.11 -2.61 -6.69
CA TYR A 152 -0.08 -3.63 -5.66
C TYR A 152 0.16 -5.05 -6.20
N ASP A 153 -0.52 -5.41 -7.31
CA ASP A 153 -0.43 -6.75 -7.90
C ASP A 153 1.03 -7.07 -8.27
N ARG A 154 1.74 -6.12 -8.89
CA ARG A 154 3.15 -6.29 -9.27
C ARG A 154 4.09 -6.34 -8.07
N THR A 155 3.94 -5.40 -7.14
CA THR A 155 4.76 -5.35 -5.92
C THR A 155 4.60 -6.63 -5.11
N CYS A 156 3.39 -7.15 -4.94
CA CYS A 156 3.18 -8.40 -4.20
C CYS A 156 3.83 -9.60 -4.90
N TYR A 157 3.74 -9.67 -6.23
CA TYR A 157 4.43 -10.69 -7.01
C TYR A 157 5.94 -10.64 -6.80
N ASP A 158 6.56 -9.47 -7.01
CA ASP A 158 8.01 -9.31 -6.91
C ASP A 158 8.53 -9.57 -5.49
N LEU A 159 7.83 -9.07 -4.48
CA LEU A 159 8.15 -9.34 -3.07
C LEU A 159 8.05 -10.83 -2.74
N HIS A 160 7.04 -11.53 -3.28
CA HIS A 160 6.91 -12.97 -3.08
C HIS A 160 8.06 -13.77 -3.72
N GLN A 161 8.51 -13.37 -4.92
CA GLN A 161 9.68 -14.02 -5.52
C GLN A 161 10.96 -13.83 -4.68
N MET A 162 11.06 -12.70 -3.96
CA MET A 162 12.17 -12.50 -3.04
C MET A 162 12.05 -13.36 -1.78
N GLU A 163 10.85 -13.51 -1.19
CA GLU A 163 10.62 -14.30 0.03
C GLU A 163 11.16 -15.73 -0.10
N LYS A 164 11.02 -16.34 -1.28
CA LYS A 164 11.53 -17.68 -1.59
C LYS A 164 13.05 -17.85 -1.38
N ARG A 165 13.79 -16.75 -1.24
CA ARG A 165 15.25 -16.72 -1.08
C ARG A 165 15.67 -16.27 0.33
N MET A 166 14.71 -15.97 1.20
CA MET A 166 14.95 -15.48 2.55
C MET A 166 14.72 -16.61 3.57
N SER A 167 15.36 -16.49 4.73
CA SER A 167 15.17 -17.44 5.84
C SER A 167 15.15 -16.77 7.21
N SER A 168 15.36 -15.45 7.30
CA SER A 168 15.21 -14.73 8.57
C SER A 168 13.72 -14.45 8.82
N PRO A 169 13.18 -14.86 9.99
CA PRO A 169 11.81 -14.53 10.38
C PRO A 169 11.53 -13.02 10.38
N GLU A 170 12.52 -12.20 10.77
CA GLU A 170 12.39 -10.75 10.80
C GLU A 170 12.34 -10.12 9.41
N GLU A 171 13.06 -10.70 8.44
CA GLU A 171 13.03 -10.28 7.04
C GLU A 171 11.70 -10.66 6.38
N LEU A 172 11.21 -11.88 6.62
CA LEU A 172 9.91 -12.34 6.15
C LEU A 172 8.77 -11.50 6.73
N GLU A 173 8.81 -11.16 8.02
CA GLU A 173 7.80 -10.30 8.64
C GLU A 173 7.83 -8.88 8.05
N ALA A 174 9.01 -8.38 7.66
CA ALA A 174 9.11 -7.08 7.01
C ALA A 174 8.46 -7.08 5.62
N ILE A 175 8.66 -8.14 4.83
CA ILE A 175 8.00 -8.29 3.53
C ILE A 175 6.49 -8.49 3.70
N ARG A 176 6.06 -9.29 4.67
CA ARG A 176 4.65 -9.44 5.05
C ARG A 176 4.03 -8.08 5.40
N THR A 177 4.66 -7.32 6.28
CA THR A 177 4.19 -5.99 6.68
C THR A 177 4.13 -5.03 5.49
N ALA A 178 5.10 -5.10 4.57
CA ALA A 178 5.08 -4.33 3.33
C ALA A 178 3.85 -4.64 2.46
N LYS A 179 3.53 -5.92 2.22
CA LYS A 179 2.33 -6.33 1.48
C LYS A 179 1.04 -5.89 2.17
N ILE A 180 0.99 -5.99 3.50
CA ILE A 180 -0.17 -5.54 4.31
C ILE A 180 -0.36 -4.02 4.24
N SER A 181 0.72 -3.24 4.11
CA SER A 181 0.64 -1.77 4.03
C SER A 181 -0.21 -1.27 2.85
N PHE A 182 -0.10 -1.92 1.68
CA PHE A 182 -0.97 -1.62 0.55
C PHE A 182 -2.43 -1.96 0.86
N ASN A 183 -2.67 -3.15 1.42
CA ASN A 183 -4.02 -3.56 1.82
C ASN A 183 -4.65 -2.56 2.79
N PHE A 184 -3.88 -2.02 3.73
CA PHE A 184 -4.32 -0.98 4.63
C PHE A 184 -4.75 0.30 3.88
N VAL A 185 -3.91 0.83 2.98
CA VAL A 185 -4.24 2.03 2.18
C VAL A 185 -5.52 1.84 1.38
N MET A 186 -5.68 0.66 0.76
CA MET A 186 -6.86 0.30 -0.02
C MET A 186 -8.10 0.16 0.88
N ARG A 187 -7.96 -0.47 2.05
CA ARG A 187 -9.00 -0.66 3.08
C ARG A 187 -9.55 0.66 3.62
N VAL A 188 -8.69 1.63 3.87
CA VAL A 188 -9.10 2.96 4.38
C VAL A 188 -9.59 3.89 3.26
N GLY A 189 -9.56 3.44 2.01
CA GLY A 189 -10.06 4.17 0.85
C GLY A 189 -9.16 5.30 0.38
N GLU A 190 -7.85 5.18 0.63
CA GLU A 190 -6.86 6.22 0.34
C GLU A 190 -6.07 5.96 -0.94
N GLU A 191 -6.62 5.14 -1.83
CA GLU A 191 -6.12 4.89 -3.20
C GLU A 191 -5.72 6.20 -3.88
N TYR A 192 -6.67 7.14 -3.97
CA TYR A 192 -6.50 8.41 -4.65
C TYR A 192 -5.51 9.34 -3.92
N GLY A 193 -5.54 9.35 -2.58
CA GLY A 193 -4.59 10.14 -1.79
C GLY A 193 -3.16 9.63 -1.94
N PHE A 194 -2.98 8.32 -2.07
CA PHE A 194 -1.68 7.71 -2.33
C PHE A 194 -1.20 7.98 -3.76
N GLU A 195 -2.10 7.97 -4.76
CA GLU A 195 -1.78 8.37 -6.13
C GLU A 195 -1.28 9.83 -6.20
N GLU A 196 -1.98 10.77 -5.56
CA GLU A 196 -1.56 12.18 -5.46
C GLU A 196 -0.22 12.33 -4.72
N TYR A 197 0.02 11.51 -3.70
CA TYR A 197 1.28 11.49 -2.98
C TYR A 197 2.44 10.99 -3.86
N LEU A 198 2.23 9.93 -4.64
CA LEU A 198 3.22 9.43 -5.60
C LEU A 198 3.53 10.45 -6.69
N GLU A 199 2.52 11.17 -7.19
CA GLU A 199 2.74 12.29 -8.10
C GLU A 199 3.55 13.39 -7.43
N SER A 200 3.21 13.76 -6.21
CA SER A 200 3.97 14.75 -5.43
C SER A 200 5.43 14.35 -5.25
N LEU A 201 5.72 13.07 -4.96
CA LEU A 201 7.09 12.55 -4.87
C LEU A 201 7.87 12.73 -6.19
N ARG A 202 7.23 12.44 -7.33
CA ARG A 202 7.85 12.61 -8.66
C ARG A 202 8.15 14.08 -8.95
N PHE A 203 7.27 14.99 -8.55
CA PHE A 203 7.40 16.42 -8.81
C PHE A 203 8.21 17.19 -7.76
N ALA A 204 8.35 16.68 -6.54
CA ALA A 204 8.94 17.41 -5.40
C ALA A 204 10.35 17.96 -5.66
N ARG A 205 11.10 17.34 -6.58
CA ARG A 205 12.48 17.71 -6.89
C ARG A 205 12.60 18.68 -8.06
N THR A 206 11.55 18.82 -8.87
CA THR A 206 11.57 19.58 -10.12
C THR A 206 10.57 20.72 -10.15
N ALA A 207 9.47 20.63 -9.38
CA ALA A 207 8.44 21.64 -9.32
C ALA A 207 8.78 22.75 -8.31
N PRO A 208 8.42 24.01 -8.62
CA PRO A 208 8.51 25.09 -7.65
C PRO A 208 7.61 24.80 -6.45
N ARG A 209 8.14 25.08 -5.25
CA ARG A 209 7.38 24.95 -4.01
C ARG A 209 6.29 26.02 -3.98
N LEU A 210 5.08 25.63 -3.60
CA LEU A 210 3.96 26.56 -3.51
C LEU A 210 4.17 27.56 -2.37
N ALA A 211 4.70 27.09 -1.24
CA ALA A 211 4.98 27.90 -0.06
C ALA A 211 6.13 27.33 0.76
N SER A 212 6.70 28.16 1.63
CA SER A 212 7.72 27.77 2.60
C SER A 212 7.37 28.35 3.97
N PHE A 213 7.47 27.50 4.99
CA PHE A 213 7.15 27.82 6.39
C PHE A 213 8.34 27.51 7.27
N ALA A 214 8.49 28.25 8.38
CA ALA A 214 9.53 27.95 9.35
C ALA A 214 9.10 26.80 10.28
N THR A 215 7.81 26.72 10.60
CA THR A 215 7.27 25.72 11.55
C THR A 215 6.02 25.02 11.02
N HIS A 216 5.68 23.89 11.67
CA HIS A 216 4.46 23.14 11.35
C HIS A 216 3.21 23.96 11.69
N GLU A 217 3.22 24.73 12.77
CA GLU A 217 2.08 25.57 13.17
C GLU A 217 1.74 26.62 12.11
N GLU A 218 2.76 27.22 11.48
CA GLU A 218 2.56 28.16 10.37
C GLU A 218 1.97 27.44 9.14
N ALA A 219 2.51 26.26 8.81
CA ALA A 219 2.06 25.46 7.68
C ALA A 219 0.62 24.96 7.86
N ASP A 220 0.25 24.51 9.06
CA ASP A 220 -1.10 24.06 9.40
C ASP A 220 -2.10 25.22 9.37
N SER A 221 -1.69 26.40 9.88
CA SER A 221 -2.50 27.61 9.79
C SER A 221 -2.77 27.99 8.33
N TRP A 222 -1.75 27.91 7.47
CA TRP A 222 -1.92 28.12 6.03
C TRP A 222 -2.80 27.04 5.40
N LEU A 223 -2.59 25.78 5.74
CA LEU A 223 -3.34 24.64 5.19
C LEU A 223 -4.84 24.78 5.48
N ALA A 224 -5.20 25.24 6.69
CA ALA A 224 -6.59 25.48 7.09
C ALA A 224 -7.31 26.53 6.22
N THR A 225 -6.57 27.39 5.51
CA THR A 225 -7.14 28.40 4.59
C THR A 225 -7.37 27.88 3.17
N GLN A 226 -6.84 26.70 2.82
CA GLN A 226 -6.98 26.13 1.47
C GLN A 226 -8.39 25.59 1.22
N PRO A 227 -8.87 25.47 -0.04
CA PRO A 227 -10.16 24.85 -0.32
C PRO A 227 -10.21 23.35 0.07
N GLU A 228 -11.39 22.74 0.08
CA GLU A 228 -11.58 21.29 0.28
C GLU A 228 -12.16 20.62 -0.98
N PRO A 229 -11.43 19.67 -1.61
CA PRO A 229 -10.04 19.31 -1.35
C PRO A 229 -9.05 20.42 -1.80
N PRO A 230 -7.89 20.55 -1.15
CA PRO A 230 -6.80 21.40 -1.63
C PRO A 230 -6.27 20.90 -2.98
N PRO A 231 -5.77 21.78 -3.87
CA PRO A 231 -5.01 21.35 -5.03
C PRO A 231 -3.74 20.61 -4.60
N PRO A 232 -3.32 19.56 -5.34
CA PRO A 232 -2.03 18.92 -5.11
C PRO A 232 -0.90 19.94 -5.18
N ALA A 233 -0.06 19.99 -4.15
CA ALA A 233 1.06 20.91 -4.09
C ALA A 233 2.20 20.36 -3.22
N VAL A 234 3.39 20.92 -3.40
CA VAL A 234 4.54 20.68 -2.53
C VAL A 234 4.89 21.96 -1.79
N VAL A 235 5.04 21.87 -0.48
CA VAL A 235 5.49 22.96 0.40
C VAL A 235 6.76 22.56 1.14
N SER A 236 7.52 23.54 1.63
CA SER A 236 8.62 23.29 2.57
C SER A 236 8.28 23.75 3.97
N ILE A 237 8.66 22.94 4.96
CA ILE A 237 8.60 23.29 6.39
C ILE A 237 10.02 23.10 6.92
N GLY A 238 10.67 24.21 7.27
CA GLY A 238 12.11 24.22 7.51
C GLY A 238 12.88 23.69 6.29
N ASN A 239 13.65 22.60 6.50
CA ASN A 239 14.47 21.97 5.45
C ASN A 239 13.81 20.72 4.83
N GLU A 240 12.55 20.44 5.16
CA GLU A 240 11.84 19.25 4.71
C GLU A 240 10.73 19.61 3.71
N LEU A 241 10.41 18.67 2.82
CA LEU A 241 9.35 18.80 1.82
C LEU A 241 8.11 18.03 2.27
N TYR A 242 6.95 18.60 1.99
CA TYR A 242 5.65 18.02 2.32
C TYR A 242 4.72 18.10 1.10
N SER A 243 4.00 17.01 0.87
CA SER A 243 2.88 16.95 -0.07
C SER A 243 1.63 17.46 0.64
N VAL A 244 0.92 18.38 -0.02
CA VAL A 244 -0.40 18.83 0.38
C VAL A 244 -1.40 17.83 -0.15
N GLY A 245 -2.08 17.14 0.76
CA GLY A 245 -3.05 16.11 0.45
C GLY A 245 -4.39 16.33 1.12
N TYR A 246 -5.33 15.43 0.81
CA TYR A 246 -6.65 15.43 1.43
C TYR A 246 -7.10 14.01 1.75
N ASN A 247 -7.27 13.73 3.04
CA ASN A 247 -7.93 12.53 3.51
C ASN A 247 -9.44 12.68 3.26
N ARG A 248 -9.95 11.99 2.23
CA ARG A 248 -11.35 12.07 1.82
C ARG A 248 -12.29 11.39 2.82
N HIS A 249 -11.81 10.35 3.49
CA HIS A 249 -12.60 9.60 4.46
C HIS A 249 -12.89 10.42 5.72
N ARG A 250 -11.85 11.08 6.24
CA ARG A 250 -11.90 11.95 7.43
C ARG A 250 -12.24 13.41 7.10
N LYS A 251 -12.33 13.75 5.82
CA LYS A 251 -12.53 15.12 5.32
C LYS A 251 -11.53 16.10 5.90
N MET A 252 -10.24 15.74 5.82
CA MET A 252 -9.17 16.47 6.48
C MET A 252 -8.05 16.78 5.51
N ARG A 253 -7.56 18.02 5.52
CA ARG A 253 -6.33 18.40 4.83
C ARG A 253 -5.14 17.85 5.60
N VAL A 254 -4.13 17.36 4.90
CA VAL A 254 -2.95 16.74 5.51
C VAL A 254 -1.68 17.22 4.84
N LEU A 255 -0.61 17.30 5.62
CA LEU A 255 0.76 17.52 5.14
C LEU A 255 1.53 16.21 5.30
N ILE A 256 1.81 15.54 4.19
CA ILE A 256 2.48 14.25 4.20
C ILE A 256 3.96 14.49 3.85
N ARG A 257 4.87 14.17 4.78
CA ARG A 257 6.31 14.32 4.55
C ARG A 257 6.71 13.57 3.28
N ILE A 258 7.51 14.24 2.45
CA ILE A 258 8.15 13.64 1.28
C ILE A 258 9.53 13.17 1.74
N PRO A 259 9.74 11.86 1.92
CA PRO A 259 11.05 11.34 2.30
C PRO A 259 12.08 11.69 1.22
N PRO A 260 13.31 12.09 1.61
CA PRO A 260 14.37 12.30 0.66
C PRO A 260 14.70 10.99 -0.06
N GLN A 261 15.28 11.11 -1.25
CA GLN A 261 15.57 9.95 -2.08
C GLN A 261 16.37 8.88 -1.36
N ARG A 262 17.41 9.20 -0.58
CA ARG A 262 18.16 8.22 0.24
C ARG A 262 17.33 7.37 1.22
N GLU A 263 16.14 7.84 1.59
CA GLU A 263 15.20 7.06 2.43
C GLU A 263 14.34 6.11 1.58
N LEU A 264 14.09 6.48 0.31
CA LEU A 264 13.34 5.75 -0.71
C LEU A 264 14.19 4.93 -1.69
N ASP A 265 15.47 5.23 -1.83
CA ASP A 265 16.42 4.58 -2.71
C ASP A 265 17.24 3.59 -1.93
N SER A 266 17.84 2.74 -2.71
CA SER A 266 18.81 1.74 -2.40
C SER A 266 20.22 2.23 -2.62
N SER A 267 20.57 3.34 -1.96
CA SER A 267 21.96 3.78 -1.91
C SER A 267 22.19 4.76 -0.77
N ALA A 268 23.19 4.45 0.05
CA ALA A 268 23.96 5.44 0.78
C ALA A 268 25.44 5.08 0.59
N PRO A 269 26.34 6.06 0.73
CA PRO A 269 26.65 7.13 -0.24
C PRO A 269 27.37 6.63 -1.50
#